data_AF-A0A7W7HBU6-F1
#
_entry.id   AF-A0A7W7HBU6-F1
#
_cell.length_a   1.000
_cell.length_b   1.000
_cell.length_c   1.000
_cell.angle_alpha   90.00
_cell.angle_beta   90.00
_cell.angle_gamma   90.00
#
_symmetry.space_group_name_H-M   'P 1'
#
loop_
_entity.id
_entity.type
_entity.pdbx_description
1 polymer ?
#
loop_
_entity_poly.entity_id
_entity_poly.type
_entity_poly.pdbx_seq_one_letter_code
_entity_poly.pdbx_strand_id
1 'polypeptide(L)'
;MLESSWSVRAGLSAMLTVAAGMLASPAQAASTGIVQVVETTKVQYKAAGGDQNRVVISRSGNTVMIDDVVTLAVGKGCKAVQGDRTRVRCTIAQGPARVQVYTYDRNDSVDNRSDVGLSADGGSGADRLTGGPRGDRLFGGSGADRIWGQGGADTMNGNVGNDVVSGGPGDDVVVGHDGADRLYGGDGHDDIRGYSGNDVLYGGADSDYLFDGPGNDRSYGEGGDDVLDQNWGYTTDSDLLSGGSGLDHVAYTERVKPVTADLDGATGDDGQAGERDSIGADVESLVGGKASDRLTGNGSRNLLGGLAGDDVLIGLGGDDQMGGDQGRDRLYGGAGNDDMYGDIDSATAASDFLAGGDGIDTVSYHSYTAAVSVDLDGATGDDGLAGEHDSVGADVENIYGGAGNDRLTGNAADNYITGGAGNDIVTGYAGNDFLQGEAGLDRLYGGDGDDDLHEQGDTTGTVDLLDGGPHGTRGDGCRESPGDTLVSCEF
;
A
#
# COMPACT_ATOMS: atom_id res chain seq x y z
N MET A 1 31.05 -18.97 39.74
CA MET A 1 30.82 -20.43 39.75
C MET A 1 29.38 -20.65 39.29
N LEU A 2 29.14 -21.67 38.45
CA LEU A 2 27.93 -22.52 38.39
C LEU A 2 26.56 -21.79 38.42
N GLU A 3 25.80 -21.73 37.32
CA GLU A 3 24.83 -22.77 36.88
C GLU A 3 23.62 -22.96 37.83
N SER A 4 22.37 -23.17 37.42
CA SER A 4 21.62 -23.02 36.14
C SER A 4 20.10 -23.20 36.46
N SER A 5 19.08 -23.23 35.58
CA SER A 5 18.94 -23.21 34.10
C SER A 5 17.49 -22.83 33.68
N TRP A 6 17.34 -22.05 32.59
CA TRP A 6 16.16 -21.98 31.67
C TRP A 6 14.85 -21.40 32.28
N SER A 7 13.97 -20.69 31.55
CA SER A 7 13.53 -20.94 30.17
C SER A 7 13.18 -19.65 29.43
N VAL A 8 13.75 -19.44 28.23
CA VAL A 8 13.25 -18.46 27.26
C VAL A 8 12.24 -19.17 26.36
N ARG A 9 11.02 -18.63 26.24
CA ARG A 9 10.09 -19.04 25.19
C ARG A 9 10.55 -18.41 23.88
N ALA A 10 11.28 -19.18 23.06
CA ALA A 10 11.47 -18.80 21.67
C ALA A 10 10.09 -18.74 20.99
N GLY A 11 9.68 -17.54 20.58
CA GLY A 11 8.56 -17.37 19.66
C GLY A 11 8.95 -17.99 18.34
N LEU A 12 8.54 -19.24 18.11
CA LEU A 12 8.78 -19.94 16.85
C LEU A 12 7.81 -19.36 15.81
N SER A 13 8.13 -18.19 15.27
CA SER A 13 7.48 -17.65 14.07
C SER A 13 7.60 -18.70 12.99
N ALA A 14 6.49 -19.39 12.73
CA ALA A 14 6.44 -20.41 11.72
C ALA A 14 6.51 -19.69 10.37
N MET A 15 7.73 -19.57 9.83
CA MET A 15 7.91 -19.41 8.39
C MET A 15 7.03 -20.46 7.73
N LEU A 16 5.91 -20.02 7.16
CA LEU A 16 5.10 -20.86 6.30
C LEU A 16 5.86 -20.99 5.00
N THR A 17 6.94 -21.76 5.06
CA THR A 17 7.46 -22.48 3.93
C THR A 17 6.30 -23.32 3.43
N VAL A 18 5.58 -22.77 2.45
CA VAL A 18 4.93 -23.54 1.41
C VAL A 18 6.07 -24.33 0.78
N ALA A 19 6.41 -25.45 1.41
CA ALA A 19 7.37 -26.39 0.90
C ALA A 19 6.80 -26.80 -0.45
N ALA A 20 7.39 -26.25 -1.52
CA ALA A 20 7.00 -26.52 -2.89
C ALA A 20 6.88 -28.02 -3.01
N GLY A 21 5.64 -28.49 -3.06
CA GLY A 21 5.37 -29.91 -2.93
C GLY A 21 6.10 -30.56 -4.09
N MET A 22 7.04 -31.47 -3.81
CA MET A 22 7.72 -32.24 -4.84
C MET A 22 6.68 -33.15 -5.50
N LEU A 23 5.89 -32.55 -6.40
CA LEU A 23 5.00 -33.20 -7.32
C LEU A 23 5.88 -34.17 -8.08
N ALA A 24 5.67 -35.46 -7.80
CA ALA A 24 6.50 -36.51 -8.35
C ALA A 24 6.58 -36.34 -9.87
N SER A 25 7.81 -36.27 -10.39
CA SER A 25 8.13 -35.91 -11.77
C SER A 25 7.10 -36.53 -12.73
N PRO A 26 6.42 -35.73 -13.57
CA PRO A 26 5.19 -36.15 -14.22
C PRO A 26 5.38 -37.48 -14.94
N ALA A 27 4.47 -38.42 -14.68
CA ALA A 27 4.59 -39.80 -15.13
C ALA A 27 4.91 -39.84 -16.64
N GLN A 28 6.07 -40.44 -16.93
CA GLN A 28 6.83 -40.34 -18.18
C GLN A 28 5.96 -40.13 -19.42
N ALA A 29 6.13 -38.96 -20.06
CA ALA A 29 5.21 -38.44 -21.08
C ALA A 29 4.91 -39.47 -22.18
N ALA A 30 3.64 -39.50 -22.61
CA ALA A 30 3.20 -40.41 -23.64
C ALA A 30 3.84 -40.04 -24.98
N SER A 31 4.15 -41.02 -25.84
CA SER A 31 4.74 -40.81 -27.17
C SER A 31 3.75 -40.22 -28.21
N THR A 32 2.67 -39.59 -27.75
CA THR A 32 1.56 -39.01 -28.52
C THR A 32 0.74 -38.16 -27.54
N GLY A 33 0.52 -36.88 -27.82
CA GLY A 33 -0.24 -36.00 -26.94
C GLY A 33 -1.68 -36.50 -26.77
N ILE A 34 -2.31 -36.34 -25.61
CA ILE A 34 -3.64 -36.89 -25.31
C ILE A 34 -4.62 -35.80 -24.89
N VAL A 35 -5.82 -35.84 -25.47
CA VAL A 35 -6.93 -34.92 -25.15
C VAL A 35 -8.11 -35.69 -24.58
N GLN A 36 -8.58 -35.31 -23.40
CA GLN A 36 -9.63 -36.00 -22.65
C GLN A 36 -10.49 -35.07 -21.77
N VAL A 37 -11.72 -35.49 -21.45
CA VAL A 37 -12.58 -34.88 -20.43
C VAL A 37 -12.25 -35.50 -19.07
N VAL A 38 -11.76 -34.68 -18.13
CA VAL A 38 -11.30 -35.13 -16.80
C VAL A 38 -12.35 -34.91 -15.71
N GLU A 39 -13.14 -33.83 -15.81
CA GLU A 39 -14.23 -33.48 -14.88
C GLU A 39 -15.52 -33.18 -15.67
N THR A 40 -16.61 -32.84 -14.98
CA THR A 40 -17.91 -32.54 -15.61
C THR A 40 -17.89 -31.37 -16.60
N THR A 41 -16.95 -30.43 -16.45
CA THR A 41 -16.81 -29.24 -17.31
C THR A 41 -15.38 -28.96 -17.77
N LYS A 42 -14.41 -29.83 -17.43
CA LYS A 42 -12.97 -29.63 -17.70
C LYS A 42 -12.43 -30.58 -18.77
N VAL A 43 -11.82 -30.02 -19.81
CA VAL A 43 -11.00 -30.74 -20.80
C VAL A 43 -9.53 -30.64 -20.36
N GLN A 44 -8.74 -31.68 -20.62
CA GLN A 44 -7.29 -31.70 -20.41
C GLN A 44 -6.60 -32.14 -21.71
N TYR A 45 -5.60 -31.37 -22.12
CA TYR A 45 -4.54 -31.73 -23.04
C TYR A 45 -3.28 -32.07 -22.23
N LYS A 46 -2.50 -33.05 -22.69
CA LYS A 46 -1.11 -33.28 -22.28
C LYS A 46 -0.28 -33.60 -23.53
N ALA A 47 0.85 -32.94 -23.71
CA ALA A 47 1.73 -33.12 -24.86
C ALA A 47 2.41 -34.50 -24.91
N ALA A 48 3.10 -34.74 -26.03
CA ALA A 48 4.15 -35.74 -26.09
C ALA A 48 5.51 -35.07 -25.81
N GLY A 49 6.22 -35.54 -24.80
CA GLY A 49 7.56 -35.01 -24.50
C GLY A 49 8.55 -35.31 -25.62
N GLY A 50 9.41 -34.34 -25.92
CA GLY A 50 10.43 -34.39 -26.98
C GLY A 50 10.04 -33.77 -28.32
N ASP A 51 8.75 -33.59 -28.61
CA ASP A 51 8.21 -32.94 -29.82
C ASP A 51 7.73 -31.51 -29.49
N GLN A 52 7.90 -30.56 -30.41
CA GLN A 52 7.44 -29.17 -30.23
C GLN A 52 5.95 -29.02 -30.59
N ASN A 53 5.17 -28.51 -29.64
CA ASN A 53 3.72 -28.43 -29.64
C ASN A 53 3.23 -27.01 -30.03
N ARG A 54 2.02 -26.93 -30.62
CA ARG A 54 1.37 -25.63 -30.93
C ARG A 54 -0.14 -25.78 -30.75
N VAL A 55 -0.56 -25.75 -29.49
CA VAL A 55 -1.93 -25.97 -29.03
C VAL A 55 -2.78 -24.73 -29.33
N VAL A 56 -3.79 -24.87 -30.18
CA VAL A 56 -4.84 -23.86 -30.39
C VAL A 56 -6.15 -24.40 -29.86
N ILE A 57 -6.75 -23.65 -28.94
CA ILE A 57 -8.04 -23.95 -28.33
C ILE A 57 -9.10 -23.11 -29.05
N SER A 58 -10.22 -23.72 -29.42
CA SER A 58 -11.39 -22.97 -29.90
C SER A 58 -12.69 -23.65 -29.50
N ARG A 59 -13.81 -22.91 -29.50
CA ARG A 59 -15.10 -23.40 -29.03
C ARG A 59 -16.21 -23.15 -30.05
N SER A 60 -17.11 -24.11 -30.17
CA SER A 60 -18.40 -23.98 -30.87
C SER A 60 -19.52 -24.51 -29.97
N GLY A 61 -20.15 -23.60 -29.22
CA GLY A 61 -21.20 -23.93 -28.25
C GLY A 61 -20.69 -24.89 -27.17
N ASN A 62 -21.27 -26.08 -27.09
CA ASN A 62 -20.90 -27.10 -26.10
C ASN A 62 -19.73 -28.01 -26.52
N THR A 63 -19.00 -27.66 -27.58
CA THR A 63 -17.80 -28.39 -28.04
C THR A 63 -16.57 -27.51 -28.00
N VAL A 64 -15.50 -27.97 -27.33
CA VAL A 64 -14.13 -27.47 -27.52
C VAL A 64 -13.42 -28.31 -28.57
N MET A 65 -12.66 -27.62 -29.41
CA MET A 65 -11.66 -28.16 -30.33
C MET A 65 -10.29 -27.90 -29.72
N ILE A 66 -9.43 -28.93 -29.71
CA ILE A 66 -8.01 -28.80 -29.43
C ILE A 66 -7.27 -29.21 -30.69
N ASP A 67 -6.57 -28.24 -31.28
CA ASP A 67 -5.81 -28.37 -32.51
C ASP A 67 -4.31 -28.22 -32.20
N ASP A 68 -3.45 -29.00 -32.84
CA ASP A 68 -1.99 -29.05 -32.62
C ASP A 68 -1.23 -29.23 -33.96
N VAL A 69 0.10 -29.21 -33.93
CA VAL A 69 0.99 -29.70 -35.00
C VAL A 69 1.43 -31.16 -34.77
N VAL A 70 1.43 -31.63 -33.52
CA VAL A 70 1.75 -33.02 -33.14
C VAL A 70 0.52 -33.93 -33.32
N THR A 71 0.71 -35.23 -33.51
CA THR A 71 -0.41 -36.19 -33.58
C THR A 71 -1.05 -36.37 -32.21
N LEU A 72 -2.38 -36.36 -32.16
CA LEU A 72 -3.17 -36.44 -30.93
C LEU A 72 -3.90 -37.78 -30.77
N ALA A 73 -3.81 -38.33 -29.56
CA ALA A 73 -4.58 -39.45 -29.06
C ALA A 73 -5.93 -38.97 -28.47
N VAL A 74 -7.00 -39.68 -28.81
CA VAL A 74 -8.35 -39.39 -28.31
C VAL A 74 -8.57 -40.14 -27.00
N GLY A 75 -8.62 -39.40 -25.90
CA GLY A 75 -8.98 -39.93 -24.58
C GLY A 75 -10.49 -39.90 -24.28
N LYS A 76 -10.83 -40.10 -23.01
CA LYS A 76 -12.21 -40.22 -22.53
C LYS A 76 -13.04 -38.99 -22.86
N GLY A 77 -14.28 -39.18 -23.34
CA GLY A 77 -15.24 -38.09 -23.59
C GLY A 77 -15.03 -37.30 -24.89
N CYS A 78 -13.89 -37.46 -25.56
CA CYS A 78 -13.56 -36.76 -26.80
C CYS A 78 -13.71 -37.67 -28.03
N LYS A 79 -13.56 -37.10 -29.24
CA LYS A 79 -13.63 -37.79 -30.54
C LYS A 79 -12.62 -37.19 -31.50
N ALA A 80 -12.09 -38.00 -32.42
CA ALA A 80 -11.26 -37.52 -33.52
C ALA A 80 -12.06 -36.59 -34.47
N VAL A 81 -11.33 -35.74 -35.18
CA VAL A 81 -11.78 -35.09 -36.42
C VAL A 81 -11.57 -36.07 -37.58
N GLN A 82 -12.50 -36.12 -38.54
CA GLN A 82 -12.39 -37.08 -39.66
C GLN A 82 -11.37 -36.59 -40.70
N GLY A 83 -10.37 -37.42 -40.99
CA GLY A 83 -9.31 -37.11 -41.96
C GLY A 83 -8.15 -36.29 -41.39
N ASP A 84 -8.23 -35.92 -40.11
CA ASP A 84 -7.20 -35.15 -39.40
C ASP A 84 -6.70 -35.93 -38.17
N ARG A 85 -5.42 -35.75 -37.84
CA ARG A 85 -4.72 -36.45 -36.75
C ARG A 85 -4.16 -35.52 -35.69
N THR A 86 -4.11 -34.22 -35.94
CA THR A 86 -3.61 -33.24 -34.97
C THR A 86 -4.76 -32.48 -34.30
N ARG A 87 -6.02 -32.96 -34.45
CA ARG A 87 -7.22 -32.28 -33.97
C ARG A 87 -8.20 -33.22 -33.27
N VAL A 88 -8.59 -32.85 -32.05
CA VAL A 88 -9.52 -33.60 -31.20
C VAL A 88 -10.66 -32.68 -30.74
N ARG A 89 -11.88 -33.21 -30.72
CA ARG A 89 -13.08 -32.48 -30.27
C ARG A 89 -13.69 -33.12 -29.03
N CYS A 90 -14.05 -32.30 -28.05
CA CYS A 90 -14.64 -32.73 -26.78
C CYS A 90 -15.98 -31.99 -26.58
N THR A 91 -17.08 -32.73 -26.57
CA THR A 91 -18.44 -32.17 -26.43
C THR A 91 -18.97 -32.46 -25.03
N ILE A 92 -19.21 -31.42 -24.23
CA ILE A 92 -19.63 -31.51 -22.84
C ILE A 92 -21.08 -31.01 -22.72
N ALA A 93 -21.99 -31.82 -22.17
CA ALA A 93 -23.42 -31.51 -22.14
C ALA A 93 -23.75 -30.24 -21.32
N GLN A 94 -22.99 -29.98 -20.26
CA GLN A 94 -23.04 -28.81 -19.40
C GLN A 94 -22.39 -27.56 -20.01
N GLY A 95 -21.69 -27.71 -21.14
CA GLY A 95 -20.72 -26.75 -21.66
C GLY A 95 -19.33 -26.94 -21.03
N PRO A 96 -18.24 -26.79 -21.81
CA PRO A 96 -16.89 -26.68 -21.25
C PRO A 96 -16.74 -25.36 -20.49
N ALA A 97 -15.99 -25.37 -19.39
CA ALA A 97 -15.73 -24.20 -18.54
C ALA A 97 -14.24 -23.87 -18.41
N ARG A 98 -13.36 -24.91 -18.33
CA ARG A 98 -11.90 -24.72 -18.37
C ARG A 98 -11.22 -25.81 -19.21
N VAL A 99 -10.17 -25.45 -19.92
CA VAL A 99 -9.21 -26.35 -20.56
C VAL A 99 -7.93 -26.32 -19.73
N GLN A 100 -7.33 -27.47 -19.49
CA GLN A 100 -6.03 -27.60 -18.84
C GLN A 100 -5.02 -28.12 -19.85
N VAL A 101 -3.83 -27.53 -19.91
CA VAL A 101 -2.79 -27.81 -20.89
C VAL A 101 -1.47 -28.01 -20.15
N TYR A 102 -0.72 -29.04 -20.53
CA TYR A 102 0.64 -29.29 -20.09
C TYR A 102 1.48 -29.61 -21.32
N THR A 103 2.57 -28.88 -21.56
CA THR A 103 3.41 -29.09 -22.77
C THR A 103 4.78 -29.72 -22.46
N TYR A 104 5.29 -29.50 -21.25
CA TYR A 104 6.42 -30.17 -20.59
C TYR A 104 7.84 -29.81 -21.08
N ASP A 105 8.13 -29.93 -22.38
CA ASP A 105 9.45 -29.66 -22.92
C ASP A 105 9.42 -29.15 -24.36
N ARG A 106 10.40 -28.29 -24.68
CA ARG A 106 10.56 -27.47 -25.89
C ARG A 106 9.81 -26.15 -25.81
N ASN A 107 10.20 -25.24 -26.72
CA ASN A 107 9.59 -23.94 -26.97
C ASN A 107 8.17 -24.08 -27.57
N ASP A 108 7.22 -24.40 -26.73
CA ASP A 108 5.85 -24.71 -27.11
C ASP A 108 4.99 -23.45 -27.24
N SER A 109 3.73 -23.62 -27.66
CA SER A 109 2.77 -22.52 -27.64
C SER A 109 1.34 -22.97 -27.37
N VAL A 110 0.62 -22.17 -26.59
CA VAL A 110 -0.79 -22.35 -26.23
C VAL A 110 -1.56 -21.06 -26.52
N ASP A 111 -2.69 -21.17 -27.22
CA ASP A 111 -3.44 -20.03 -27.79
C ASP A 111 -4.96 -20.25 -27.59
N ASN A 112 -5.55 -19.54 -26.61
CA ASN A 112 -6.95 -19.70 -26.20
C ASN A 112 -7.93 -18.79 -26.97
N ARG A 113 -8.33 -19.22 -28.17
CA ARG A 113 -9.29 -18.50 -29.03
C ARG A 113 -10.74 -18.80 -28.66
N SER A 114 -11.07 -18.79 -27.37
CA SER A 114 -12.42 -19.10 -26.88
C SER A 114 -12.76 -18.55 -25.49
N ASP A 115 -14.05 -18.53 -25.16
CA ASP A 115 -14.60 -18.10 -23.86
C ASP A 115 -14.59 -19.21 -22.78
N VAL A 116 -13.68 -20.18 -22.89
CA VAL A 116 -13.38 -21.12 -21.80
C VAL A 116 -12.15 -20.60 -21.08
N GLY A 117 -12.05 -20.83 -19.78
CA GLY A 117 -10.77 -20.57 -19.13
C GLY A 117 -9.68 -21.55 -19.58
N LEU A 118 -8.43 -21.17 -19.48
CA LEU A 118 -7.21 -21.95 -19.61
C LEU A 118 -6.57 -22.22 -18.24
N SER A 119 -5.77 -23.28 -18.16
CA SER A 119 -4.75 -23.47 -17.14
C SER A 119 -3.59 -24.13 -17.88
N ALA A 120 -2.51 -23.40 -18.10
CA ALA A 120 -1.37 -23.81 -18.90
C ALA A 120 -0.10 -23.89 -18.06
N ASP A 121 0.72 -24.88 -18.38
CA ASP A 121 1.99 -25.23 -17.75
C ASP A 121 2.92 -25.59 -18.93
N GLY A 122 3.83 -24.67 -19.25
CA GLY A 122 4.76 -24.78 -20.38
C GLY A 122 5.86 -25.81 -20.09
N GLY A 123 6.62 -25.55 -19.03
CA GLY A 123 7.48 -26.51 -18.36
C GLY A 123 8.96 -26.24 -18.56
N SER A 124 9.48 -26.43 -19.78
CA SER A 124 10.92 -26.22 -20.08
C SER A 124 11.21 -25.92 -21.55
N GLY A 125 11.45 -24.64 -21.84
CA GLY A 125 11.52 -24.08 -23.18
C GLY A 125 11.50 -22.56 -23.11
N ALA A 126 11.51 -21.87 -24.25
CA ALA A 126 11.06 -20.47 -24.28
C ALA A 126 9.69 -20.46 -24.97
N ASP A 127 8.67 -20.50 -24.14
CA ASP A 127 7.29 -20.83 -24.45
C ASP A 127 6.44 -19.60 -24.77
N ARG A 128 5.33 -19.82 -25.47
CA ARG A 128 4.30 -18.78 -25.71
C ARG A 128 2.94 -19.22 -25.20
N LEU A 129 2.52 -18.65 -24.07
CA LEU A 129 1.19 -18.84 -23.50
C LEU A 129 0.30 -17.63 -23.81
N THR A 130 -0.95 -17.85 -24.20
CA THR A 130 -1.92 -16.78 -24.44
C THR A 130 -3.30 -17.26 -23.99
N GLY A 131 -3.83 -16.63 -22.94
CA GLY A 131 -5.15 -16.88 -22.35
C GLY A 131 -6.30 -16.32 -23.21
N GLY A 132 -7.46 -16.19 -22.58
CA GLY A 132 -8.70 -15.74 -23.22
C GLY A 132 -9.41 -14.64 -22.42
N PRO A 133 -10.66 -14.31 -22.76
CA PRO A 133 -11.43 -13.26 -22.08
C PRO A 133 -12.09 -13.78 -20.78
N ARG A 134 -11.31 -14.46 -19.95
CA ARG A 134 -11.66 -15.02 -18.63
C ARG A 134 -10.39 -15.35 -17.86
N GLY A 135 -10.44 -15.14 -16.55
CA GLY A 135 -9.40 -15.52 -15.61
C GLY A 135 -8.85 -16.94 -15.77
N ASP A 136 -7.60 -17.00 -16.14
CA ASP A 136 -6.76 -18.12 -16.54
C ASP A 136 -5.58 -18.27 -15.58
N ARG A 137 -4.80 -19.33 -15.79
CA ARG A 137 -3.64 -19.65 -14.93
C ARG A 137 -2.49 -20.12 -15.79
N LEU A 138 -1.47 -19.27 -15.96
CA LEU A 138 -0.44 -19.44 -16.95
C LEU A 138 0.93 -19.50 -16.27
N PHE A 139 1.56 -20.67 -16.29
CA PHE A 139 2.90 -20.89 -15.74
C PHE A 139 3.86 -21.17 -16.90
N GLY A 140 4.88 -20.34 -17.06
CA GLY A 140 5.96 -20.54 -18.04
C GLY A 140 6.74 -21.81 -17.71
N GLY A 141 7.70 -21.68 -16.78
CA GLY A 141 8.25 -22.81 -16.03
C GLY A 141 9.77 -22.81 -15.99
N SER A 142 10.43 -22.76 -17.16
CA SER A 142 11.89 -22.57 -17.23
C SER A 142 12.40 -22.24 -18.64
N GLY A 143 12.77 -20.98 -18.87
CA GLY A 143 13.56 -20.56 -20.02
C GLY A 143 13.56 -19.06 -20.32
N ALA A 144 12.63 -18.58 -21.15
CA ALA A 144 12.51 -17.16 -21.55
C ALA A 144 11.12 -16.94 -22.14
N ASP A 145 10.12 -17.08 -21.27
CA ASP A 145 8.73 -17.34 -21.60
C ASP A 145 7.97 -16.06 -21.89
N ARG A 146 6.88 -16.21 -22.66
CA ARG A 146 6.08 -15.08 -23.10
C ARG A 146 4.60 -15.36 -22.88
N ILE A 147 4.06 -14.69 -21.87
CA ILE A 147 2.75 -14.96 -21.29
C ILE A 147 1.85 -13.74 -21.51
N TRP A 148 0.61 -13.98 -21.93
CA TRP A 148 -0.44 -12.97 -22.00
C TRP A 148 -1.73 -13.52 -21.41
N GLY A 149 -2.30 -12.84 -20.41
CA GLY A 149 -3.61 -13.15 -19.83
C GLY A 149 -4.73 -12.97 -20.86
N GLN A 150 -4.83 -11.73 -21.39
CA GLN A 150 -5.82 -11.21 -22.35
C GLN A 150 -7.11 -10.65 -21.75
N GLY A 151 -7.47 -10.98 -20.51
CA GLY A 151 -8.42 -10.14 -19.77
C GLY A 151 -9.34 -10.87 -18.80
N GLY A 152 -9.35 -10.34 -17.58
CA GLY A 152 -10.31 -10.57 -16.52
C GLY A 152 -9.80 -11.52 -15.45
N ALA A 153 -8.98 -11.04 -14.53
CA ALA A 153 -8.54 -11.72 -13.31
C ALA A 153 -7.82 -13.06 -13.54
N ASP A 154 -6.71 -12.96 -14.24
CA ASP A 154 -5.71 -13.97 -14.54
C ASP A 154 -4.73 -14.20 -13.37
N THR A 155 -3.98 -15.29 -13.41
CA THR A 155 -2.86 -15.55 -12.49
C THR A 155 -1.68 -16.09 -13.29
N MET A 156 -0.59 -15.34 -13.37
CA MET A 156 0.53 -15.60 -14.26
C MET A 156 1.85 -15.65 -13.52
N ASN A 157 2.76 -16.50 -13.99
CA ASN A 157 4.03 -16.73 -13.33
C ASN A 157 5.09 -17.20 -14.35
N GLY A 158 6.18 -16.46 -14.51
CA GLY A 158 7.31 -16.80 -15.37
C GLY A 158 8.03 -18.06 -14.89
N ASN A 159 8.50 -18.02 -13.64
CA ASN A 159 9.30 -19.00 -12.89
C ASN A 159 10.82 -18.80 -12.99
N VAL A 160 11.48 -19.26 -14.05
CA VAL A 160 12.95 -19.31 -14.09
C VAL A 160 13.47 -18.97 -15.47
N GLY A 161 13.97 -17.76 -15.64
CA GLY A 161 14.40 -17.24 -16.93
C GLY A 161 14.05 -15.77 -17.11
N ASN A 162 14.42 -15.21 -18.26
CA ASN A 162 14.14 -13.82 -18.60
C ASN A 162 12.80 -13.70 -19.32
N ASP A 163 11.74 -13.47 -18.55
CA ASP A 163 10.38 -13.66 -18.99
C ASP A 163 9.66 -12.34 -19.34
N VAL A 164 8.59 -12.45 -20.13
CA VAL A 164 7.71 -11.33 -20.48
C VAL A 164 6.27 -11.71 -20.19
N VAL A 165 5.71 -11.15 -19.13
CA VAL A 165 4.36 -11.46 -18.63
C VAL A 165 3.50 -10.20 -18.72
N SER A 166 2.27 -10.35 -19.20
CA SER A 166 1.33 -9.24 -19.36
C SER A 166 -0.10 -9.70 -19.10
N GLY A 167 -0.81 -9.00 -18.20
CA GLY A 167 -2.23 -9.24 -17.96
C GLY A 167 -3.11 -8.76 -19.10
N GLY A 168 -3.35 -7.46 -19.11
CA GLY A 168 -4.36 -6.81 -19.92
C GLY A 168 -5.50 -6.29 -19.04
N PRO A 169 -6.77 -6.30 -19.50
CA PRO A 169 -7.85 -5.68 -18.75
C PRO A 169 -8.45 -6.60 -17.67
N GLY A 170 -8.30 -6.23 -16.39
CA GLY A 170 -8.93 -6.81 -15.20
C GLY A 170 -7.91 -7.21 -14.13
N ASP A 171 -8.32 -7.17 -12.85
CA ASP A 171 -7.51 -7.34 -11.63
C ASP A 171 -6.66 -8.65 -11.62
N ASP A 172 -5.43 -8.56 -12.11
CA ASP A 172 -4.54 -9.68 -12.46
C ASP A 172 -3.39 -9.87 -11.44
N VAL A 173 -2.82 -11.09 -11.38
CA VAL A 173 -1.62 -11.38 -10.58
C VAL A 173 -0.46 -11.76 -11.49
N VAL A 174 0.63 -11.00 -11.45
CA VAL A 174 1.73 -11.02 -12.43
C VAL A 174 3.07 -11.28 -11.72
N VAL A 175 3.67 -12.45 -11.92
CA VAL A 175 4.91 -12.85 -11.21
C VAL A 175 6.06 -13.21 -12.16
N GLY A 176 7.26 -12.70 -11.87
CA GLY A 176 8.54 -13.12 -12.50
C GLY A 176 9.11 -14.40 -11.88
N HIS A 177 9.76 -14.25 -10.71
CA HIS A 177 10.56 -15.19 -9.91
C HIS A 177 12.10 -15.11 -10.07
N ASP A 178 12.76 -16.00 -10.82
CA ASP A 178 14.23 -16.05 -10.94
C ASP A 178 14.64 -15.57 -12.35
N GLY A 179 14.87 -14.27 -12.56
CA GLY A 179 14.87 -13.70 -13.92
C GLY A 179 15.68 -12.43 -14.16
N ALA A 180 15.28 -11.71 -15.20
CA ALA A 180 15.47 -10.27 -15.36
C ALA A 180 14.38 -9.83 -16.34
N ASP A 181 13.23 -9.53 -15.76
CA ASP A 181 11.92 -9.77 -16.36
C ASP A 181 11.24 -8.49 -16.82
N ARG A 182 10.15 -8.65 -17.58
CA ARG A 182 9.29 -7.55 -17.99
C ARG A 182 7.85 -7.88 -17.68
N LEU A 183 7.38 -7.31 -16.58
CA LEU A 183 6.05 -7.54 -16.03
C LEU A 183 5.16 -6.34 -16.37
N TYR A 184 3.93 -6.62 -16.76
CA TYR A 184 2.93 -5.63 -17.13
C TYR A 184 1.58 -6.05 -16.52
N GLY A 185 0.94 -5.15 -15.78
CA GLY A 185 -0.47 -5.28 -15.41
C GLY A 185 -1.38 -5.08 -16.62
N GLY A 186 -2.11 -3.97 -16.66
CA GLY A 186 -2.81 -3.51 -17.86
C GLY A 186 -3.85 -2.40 -17.61
N ASP A 187 -5.13 -2.79 -17.58
CA ASP A 187 -6.22 -1.93 -17.09
C ASP A 187 -6.86 -2.68 -15.89
N GLY A 188 -6.50 -2.38 -14.64
CA GLY A 188 -6.82 -3.27 -13.51
C GLY A 188 -6.33 -2.78 -12.14
N HIS A 189 -6.56 -3.58 -11.09
CA HIS A 189 -5.90 -3.38 -9.79
C HIS A 189 -5.03 -4.62 -9.55
N ASP A 190 -3.77 -4.55 -9.97
CA ASP A 190 -2.93 -5.71 -10.23
C ASP A 190 -1.86 -5.92 -9.13
N ASP A 191 -1.52 -7.19 -8.89
CA ASP A 191 -0.48 -7.62 -7.94
C ASP A 191 0.75 -8.09 -8.72
N ILE A 192 1.75 -7.21 -8.82
CA ILE A 192 2.94 -7.40 -9.67
C ILE A 192 4.17 -7.68 -8.80
N ARG A 193 4.84 -8.81 -9.05
CA ARG A 193 5.99 -9.27 -8.24
C ARG A 193 7.17 -9.74 -9.10
N GLY A 194 8.25 -8.98 -9.13
CA GLY A 194 9.51 -9.36 -9.79
C GLY A 194 10.17 -10.56 -9.13
N TYR A 195 10.55 -10.37 -7.87
CA TYR A 195 11.50 -11.16 -7.09
C TYR A 195 12.96 -10.98 -7.55
N SER A 196 13.65 -12.04 -7.98
CA SER A 196 15.12 -12.08 -8.02
C SER A 196 15.67 -11.86 -9.42
N GLY A 197 16.16 -10.64 -9.70
CA GLY A 197 16.61 -10.33 -11.04
C GLY A 197 17.17 -8.93 -11.27
N ASN A 198 16.73 -8.36 -12.38
CA ASN A 198 17.03 -7.00 -12.84
C ASN A 198 15.80 -6.55 -13.64
N ASP A 199 14.70 -6.40 -12.91
CA ASP A 199 13.34 -6.48 -13.44
C ASP A 199 12.82 -5.10 -13.88
N VAL A 200 11.74 -5.13 -14.66
CA VAL A 200 11.01 -3.94 -15.07
C VAL A 200 9.52 -4.21 -14.96
N LEU A 201 8.89 -3.58 -13.96
CA LEU A 201 7.49 -3.65 -13.64
C LEU A 201 6.78 -2.41 -14.20
N TYR A 202 5.63 -2.62 -14.80
CA TYR A 202 4.67 -1.59 -15.19
C TYR A 202 3.32 -2.01 -14.62
N GLY A 203 2.69 -1.13 -13.84
CA GLY A 203 1.29 -1.25 -13.44
C GLY A 203 0.38 -1.09 -14.66
N GLY A 204 -0.12 0.12 -14.85
CA GLY A 204 -0.71 0.57 -16.11
C GLY A 204 -1.79 1.63 -15.94
N ALA A 205 -2.94 1.24 -15.42
CA ALA A 205 -4.10 2.11 -15.24
C ALA A 205 -5.11 1.52 -14.23
N ASP A 206 -5.62 2.40 -13.35
CA ASP A 206 -6.21 2.06 -12.04
C ASP A 206 -5.11 1.61 -11.02
N SER A 207 -5.45 1.44 -9.73
CA SER A 207 -4.46 1.36 -8.62
C SER A 207 -3.79 -0.01 -8.45
N ASP A 208 -2.47 -0.04 -8.60
CA ASP A 208 -1.65 -1.26 -8.60
C ASP A 208 -0.75 -1.42 -7.35
N TYR A 209 -0.30 -2.65 -7.12
CA TYR A 209 0.72 -3.01 -6.11
C TYR A 209 1.94 -3.64 -6.80
N LEU A 210 3.07 -2.95 -6.72
CA LEU A 210 4.35 -3.34 -7.31
C LEU A 210 5.34 -3.74 -6.21
N PHE A 211 5.87 -4.96 -6.28
CA PHE A 211 7.00 -5.43 -5.49
C PHE A 211 8.09 -5.92 -6.44
N ASP A 212 9.18 -5.18 -6.58
CA ASP A 212 10.34 -5.58 -7.38
C ASP A 212 11.16 -6.66 -6.65
N GLY A 213 11.89 -6.32 -5.59
CA GLY A 213 12.68 -7.28 -4.79
C GLY A 213 14.19 -7.08 -4.91
N PRO A 214 15.02 -8.14 -4.85
CA PRO A 214 16.48 -7.99 -4.98
C PRO A 214 16.94 -7.83 -6.44
N GLY A 215 17.38 -6.62 -6.81
CA GLY A 215 17.90 -6.37 -8.15
C GLY A 215 18.61 -5.02 -8.38
N ASN A 216 18.30 -4.42 -9.53
CA ASN A 216 18.60 -3.02 -9.90
C ASN A 216 17.48 -2.59 -10.85
N ASP A 217 16.31 -2.44 -10.27
CA ASP A 217 15.00 -2.67 -10.87
C ASP A 217 14.34 -1.35 -11.25
N ARG A 218 13.18 -1.44 -11.89
CA ARG A 218 12.41 -0.32 -12.42
C ARG A 218 10.93 -0.58 -12.21
N SER A 219 10.33 0.13 -11.28
CA SER A 219 8.92 0.03 -10.95
C SER A 219 8.23 1.32 -11.37
N TYR A 220 7.28 1.20 -12.30
CA TYR A 220 6.46 2.28 -12.81
C TYR A 220 4.99 1.96 -12.52
N GLY A 221 4.29 2.76 -11.72
CA GLY A 221 2.84 2.64 -11.57
C GLY A 221 2.09 2.97 -12.88
N GLU A 222 2.59 4.01 -13.57
CA GLU A 222 2.05 4.65 -14.78
C GLU A 222 0.75 5.45 -14.58
N GLY A 223 -0.22 5.01 -13.77
CA GLY A 223 -1.55 5.66 -13.80
C GLY A 223 -2.64 5.14 -12.86
N GLY A 224 -2.32 4.91 -11.58
CA GLY A 224 -3.30 4.74 -10.50
C GLY A 224 -2.97 5.64 -9.31
N ASP A 225 -3.57 5.35 -8.14
CA ASP A 225 -2.96 5.68 -6.85
C ASP A 225 -2.16 4.44 -6.42
N ASP A 226 -0.86 4.38 -6.73
CA ASP A 226 -0.08 3.14 -6.81
C ASP A 226 0.85 2.89 -5.59
N VAL A 227 1.08 1.62 -5.25
CA VAL A 227 1.97 1.21 -4.13
C VAL A 227 3.23 0.53 -4.63
N LEU A 228 4.38 1.15 -4.38
CA LEU A 228 5.72 0.64 -4.69
C LEU A 228 6.37 0.11 -3.39
N ASP A 229 6.28 -1.20 -3.19
CA ASP A 229 6.65 -1.91 -1.96
C ASP A 229 8.14 -2.27 -1.94
N GLN A 230 8.88 -1.59 -1.05
CA GLN A 230 10.31 -1.77 -0.81
C GLN A 230 10.61 -2.56 0.47
N ASN A 231 9.70 -3.43 0.93
CA ASN A 231 9.81 -4.06 2.26
C ASN A 231 10.99 -5.02 2.47
N TRP A 232 11.62 -5.52 1.40
CA TRP A 232 12.64 -6.55 1.55
C TRP A 232 14.05 -5.95 1.73
N GLY A 233 14.56 -6.02 2.97
CA GLY A 233 15.84 -5.39 3.37
C GLY A 233 17.11 -6.01 2.79
N TYR A 234 17.40 -5.70 1.53
CA TYR A 234 18.70 -5.91 0.88
C TYR A 234 19.71 -4.81 1.30
N THR A 235 20.76 -4.52 0.51
CA THR A 235 21.95 -3.77 1.01
C THR A 235 22.87 -3.07 -0.02
N THR A 236 22.73 -3.34 -1.33
CA THR A 236 23.69 -2.88 -2.38
C THR A 236 23.02 -2.63 -3.73
N ASP A 237 21.72 -2.43 -3.68
CA ASP A 237 20.75 -2.38 -4.77
C ASP A 237 20.75 -0.95 -5.36
N SER A 238 19.99 -0.69 -6.43
CA SER A 238 19.93 0.65 -7.06
C SER A 238 18.72 0.72 -7.96
N ASP A 239 17.58 0.98 -7.35
CA ASP A 239 16.27 0.80 -7.97
C ASP A 239 15.67 2.14 -8.41
N LEU A 240 14.75 2.12 -9.39
CA LEU A 240 14.07 3.32 -9.89
C LEU A 240 12.57 3.19 -9.65
N LEU A 241 12.03 4.10 -8.85
CA LEU A 241 10.65 4.10 -8.36
C LEU A 241 9.96 5.36 -8.89
N SER A 242 8.88 5.18 -9.66
CA SER A 242 8.09 6.26 -10.27
C SER A 242 6.63 5.83 -10.20
N GLY A 243 5.78 6.65 -9.59
CA GLY A 243 4.34 6.44 -9.57
C GLY A 243 3.79 6.74 -10.96
N GLY A 244 3.32 7.97 -11.13
CA GLY A 244 3.25 8.63 -12.42
C GLY A 244 2.08 9.61 -12.54
N SER A 245 0.88 9.21 -12.13
CA SER A 245 -0.26 10.12 -12.05
C SER A 245 -1.43 9.61 -11.18
N GLY A 246 -1.29 9.77 -9.87
CA GLY A 246 -2.41 9.74 -8.92
C GLY A 246 -2.00 10.33 -7.58
N LEU A 247 -2.00 9.49 -6.55
CA LEU A 247 -1.36 9.69 -5.25
C LEU A 247 -0.50 8.48 -4.94
N ASP A 248 0.76 8.54 -5.33
CA ASP A 248 1.64 7.37 -5.40
C ASP A 248 2.51 7.22 -4.14
N HIS A 249 2.77 5.97 -3.74
CA HIS A 249 3.27 5.63 -2.40
C HIS A 249 4.46 4.66 -2.41
N VAL A 250 5.62 5.11 -1.92
CA VAL A 250 6.82 4.27 -1.69
C VAL A 250 6.90 3.83 -0.23
N ALA A 251 6.97 2.52 0.01
CA ALA A 251 6.85 1.93 1.34
C ALA A 251 8.07 1.08 1.75
N TYR A 252 8.81 1.52 2.76
CA TYR A 252 9.93 0.78 3.37
C TYR A 252 9.54 0.02 4.66
N THR A 253 8.24 -0.20 4.92
CA THR A 253 7.60 -0.65 6.19
C THR A 253 8.30 -1.77 6.98
N GLU A 254 8.94 -2.75 6.33
CA GLU A 254 9.63 -3.89 6.97
C GLU A 254 11.17 -3.75 7.03
N ARG A 255 11.75 -2.65 6.53
CA ARG A 255 13.19 -2.37 6.67
C ARG A 255 13.54 -2.21 8.16
N VAL A 256 14.62 -2.88 8.60
CA VAL A 256 15.09 -2.89 10.01
C VAL A 256 16.44 -2.19 10.20
N LYS A 257 16.78 -1.26 9.31
CA LYS A 257 17.94 -0.36 9.42
C LYS A 257 17.54 1.00 8.82
N PRO A 258 18.19 2.11 9.24
CA PRO A 258 17.91 3.44 8.73
C PRO A 258 17.86 3.58 7.21
N VAL A 259 16.74 4.10 6.73
CA VAL A 259 16.49 4.62 5.38
C VAL A 259 16.76 6.14 5.38
N THR A 260 17.26 6.65 4.27
CA THR A 260 17.22 8.07 3.96
C THR A 260 16.71 8.20 2.53
N ALA A 261 15.57 8.86 2.36
CA ALA A 261 14.86 8.94 1.09
C ALA A 261 14.17 10.31 0.98
N ASP A 262 14.15 10.88 -0.22
CA ASP A 262 13.39 12.10 -0.48
C ASP A 262 12.71 12.11 -1.85
N LEU A 263 11.81 13.08 -2.05
CA LEU A 263 10.93 13.15 -3.22
C LEU A 263 11.39 14.22 -4.24
N ASP A 264 12.69 14.57 -4.28
CA ASP A 264 13.22 15.64 -5.13
C ASP A 264 13.47 15.24 -6.61
N GLY A 265 13.49 13.93 -6.90
CA GLY A 265 13.70 13.39 -8.25
C GLY A 265 15.17 13.27 -8.67
N ALA A 266 16.12 13.25 -7.73
CA ALA A 266 17.51 12.89 -7.94
C ALA A 266 17.69 11.40 -8.30
N THR A 267 18.94 10.90 -8.27
CA THR A 267 19.26 9.55 -8.77
C THR A 267 20.45 8.92 -8.06
N GLY A 268 20.19 7.90 -7.26
CA GLY A 268 21.21 7.13 -6.55
C GLY A 268 21.57 7.69 -5.18
N ASP A 269 20.63 8.42 -4.59
CA ASP A 269 20.71 9.13 -3.31
C ASP A 269 19.90 8.41 -2.22
N ASP A 270 18.79 7.77 -2.61
CA ASP A 270 17.77 7.19 -1.74
C ASP A 270 18.09 5.79 -1.21
N GLY A 271 17.30 5.37 -0.23
CA GLY A 271 17.22 4.01 0.31
C GLY A 271 17.99 3.85 1.62
N GLN A 272 18.27 2.59 1.98
CA GLN A 272 19.08 2.29 3.17
C GLN A 272 20.56 2.45 2.85
N ALA A 273 21.36 2.92 3.83
CA ALA A 273 22.78 3.24 3.65
C ALA A 273 23.64 2.11 3.01
N GLY A 274 23.79 2.14 1.68
CA GLY A 274 24.44 1.11 0.87
C GLY A 274 23.76 0.90 -0.48
N GLU A 275 22.43 1.06 -0.53
CA GLU A 275 21.63 1.22 -1.74
C GLU A 275 21.88 2.56 -2.44
N ARG A 276 21.23 2.72 -3.60
CA ARG A 276 21.29 3.88 -4.49
C ARG A 276 19.99 3.97 -5.26
N ASP A 277 18.90 4.11 -4.53
CA ASP A 277 17.59 4.14 -5.14
C ASP A 277 17.38 5.53 -5.76
N SER A 278 16.34 5.65 -6.57
CA SER A 278 15.97 6.90 -7.24
C SER A 278 14.45 7.00 -7.18
N ILE A 279 13.94 7.77 -6.22
CA ILE A 279 12.51 8.04 -6.12
C ILE A 279 12.19 9.24 -7.01
N GLY A 280 11.19 9.08 -7.87
CA GLY A 280 10.73 10.13 -8.76
C GLY A 280 9.98 11.24 -8.01
N ALA A 281 10.06 12.47 -8.51
CA ALA A 281 9.24 13.60 -8.06
C ALA A 281 7.76 13.51 -8.55
N ASP A 282 7.37 12.35 -9.07
CA ASP A 282 6.03 11.84 -9.40
C ASP A 282 5.62 10.74 -8.39
N VAL A 283 5.90 11.01 -7.12
CA VAL A 283 5.51 10.23 -5.93
C VAL A 283 5.12 11.24 -4.84
N GLU A 284 3.95 11.05 -4.23
CA GLU A 284 3.40 11.95 -3.21
C GLU A 284 3.57 11.43 -1.78
N SER A 285 3.74 10.12 -1.58
CA SER A 285 3.81 9.51 -0.26
C SER A 285 5.05 8.63 -0.07
N LEU A 286 5.64 8.73 1.13
CA LEU A 286 6.87 8.05 1.51
C LEU A 286 6.78 7.58 2.96
N VAL A 287 6.90 6.27 3.18
CA VAL A 287 6.86 5.65 4.51
C VAL A 287 8.15 4.90 4.82
N GLY A 288 8.66 5.10 6.03
CA GLY A 288 9.87 4.50 6.58
C GLY A 288 9.70 3.02 6.94
N GLY A 289 10.58 2.53 7.81
CA GLY A 289 10.63 1.15 8.27
C GLY A 289 10.48 0.99 9.77
N LYS A 290 11.50 0.41 10.43
CA LYS A 290 11.48 0.02 11.86
C LYS A 290 12.81 0.40 12.54
N ALA A 291 13.35 1.54 12.15
CA ALA A 291 14.58 2.13 12.65
C ALA A 291 14.54 3.65 12.47
N SER A 292 15.45 4.36 13.13
CA SER A 292 15.57 5.82 13.05
C SER A 292 15.83 6.31 11.61
N ASP A 293 14.78 6.72 10.93
CA ASP A 293 14.74 7.03 9.50
C ASP A 293 14.76 8.54 9.23
N ARG A 294 15.00 8.90 7.96
CA ARG A 294 14.93 10.29 7.49
C ARG A 294 14.20 10.36 6.16
N LEU A 295 13.01 10.95 6.17
CA LEU A 295 12.15 11.13 4.99
C LEU A 295 12.03 12.62 4.68
N THR A 296 11.91 13.00 3.42
CA THR A 296 11.69 14.42 3.03
C THR A 296 10.80 14.51 1.79
N GLY A 297 9.81 15.41 1.84
CA GLY A 297 8.87 15.72 0.77
C GLY A 297 9.47 16.57 -0.35
N ASN A 298 8.62 17.30 -1.09
CA ASN A 298 9.05 18.17 -2.19
C ASN A 298 8.46 19.60 -2.16
N GLY A 299 7.65 19.98 -3.14
CA GLY A 299 7.02 21.30 -3.27
C GLY A 299 5.51 21.18 -3.53
N SER A 300 4.94 20.07 -3.07
CA SER A 300 3.59 19.57 -3.33
C SER A 300 3.10 18.86 -2.06
N ARG A 301 1.78 18.79 -1.84
CA ARG A 301 1.20 18.03 -0.71
C ARG A 301 1.73 16.60 -0.67
N ASN A 302 2.40 16.25 0.43
CA ASN A 302 2.96 14.93 0.69
C ASN A 302 2.28 14.20 1.87
N LEU A 303 2.47 12.88 1.92
CA LEU A 303 2.09 12.03 3.06
C LEU A 303 3.33 11.24 3.55
N LEU A 304 3.85 11.59 4.73
CA LEU A 304 5.07 11.02 5.32
C LEU A 304 4.75 10.24 6.61
N GLY A 305 5.38 9.08 6.81
CA GLY A 305 5.20 8.27 8.03
C GLY A 305 6.48 7.58 8.51
N GLY A 306 6.82 7.73 9.80
CA GLY A 306 8.01 7.16 10.43
C GLY A 306 7.88 5.69 10.87
N LEU A 307 6.68 5.29 11.30
CA LEU A 307 6.32 3.98 11.87
C LEU A 307 6.95 3.62 13.22
N ALA A 308 8.28 3.53 13.31
CA ALA A 308 8.95 3.09 14.53
C ALA A 308 10.47 3.37 14.57
N GLY A 309 10.89 4.45 15.22
CA GLY A 309 12.31 4.82 15.27
C GLY A 309 12.71 5.89 16.30
N ASP A 310 13.32 6.97 15.79
CA ASP A 310 13.68 8.26 16.43
C ASP A 310 13.86 9.18 15.19
N ASP A 311 12.75 9.47 14.52
CA ASP A 311 12.69 9.75 13.08
C ASP A 311 12.78 11.25 12.75
N VAL A 312 12.98 11.55 11.46
CA VAL A 312 13.03 12.93 10.95
C VAL A 312 12.23 13.03 9.66
N LEU A 313 11.07 13.66 9.74
CA LEU A 313 10.16 13.94 8.63
C LEU A 313 10.23 15.43 8.29
N ILE A 314 10.27 15.77 7.00
CA ILE A 314 10.31 17.16 6.54
C ILE A 314 9.39 17.27 5.33
N GLY A 315 8.30 18.04 5.41
CA GLY A 315 7.43 18.31 4.27
C GLY A 315 8.11 19.14 3.16
N LEU A 316 8.77 20.23 3.59
CA LEU A 316 9.35 21.34 2.81
C LEU A 316 8.31 22.35 2.31
N GLY A 317 7.16 21.90 1.80
CA GLY A 317 6.07 22.81 1.42
C GLY A 317 5.09 22.21 0.42
N GLY A 318 3.83 22.55 0.60
CA GLY A 318 2.70 21.67 0.33
C GLY A 318 1.74 21.78 1.52
N ASP A 319 0.49 21.34 1.38
CA ASP A 319 -0.38 21.18 2.55
C ASP A 319 -0.17 19.74 3.04
N ASP A 320 0.84 19.46 3.86
CA ASP A 320 1.37 18.11 4.08
C ASP A 320 0.66 17.32 5.19
N GLN A 321 0.86 16.00 5.22
CA GLN A 321 0.43 15.14 6.33
C GLN A 321 1.60 14.29 6.84
N MET A 322 1.87 14.35 8.14
CA MET A 322 3.04 13.72 8.75
C MET A 322 2.68 12.99 10.05
N GLY A 323 3.14 11.75 10.17
CA GLY A 323 3.04 10.95 11.39
C GLY A 323 4.40 10.41 11.83
N GLY A 324 4.86 10.72 13.05
CA GLY A 324 6.04 10.06 13.62
C GLY A 324 5.79 8.56 13.85
N ASP A 325 4.62 8.26 14.40
CA ASP A 325 4.26 6.97 14.98
C ASP A 325 5.15 6.63 16.20
N GLN A 326 5.83 5.48 16.28
CA GLN A 326 6.49 5.06 17.53
C GLN A 326 7.94 5.54 17.67
N GLY A 327 8.17 6.74 18.18
CA GLY A 327 9.54 7.27 18.24
C GLY A 327 9.78 8.46 19.17
N ARG A 328 10.75 9.30 18.81
CA ARG A 328 11.09 10.61 19.43
C ARG A 328 11.53 11.53 18.32
N ASP A 329 10.52 11.91 17.57
CA ASP A 329 10.57 12.20 16.17
C ASP A 329 10.65 13.71 15.96
N ARG A 330 10.91 14.11 14.72
CA ARG A 330 11.10 15.51 14.35
C ARG A 330 10.34 15.76 13.08
N LEU A 331 9.15 16.32 13.23
CA LEU A 331 8.31 16.74 12.14
C LEU A 331 8.58 18.23 11.89
N TYR A 332 8.86 18.56 10.64
CA TYR A 332 9.01 19.92 10.15
C TYR A 332 8.12 20.05 8.92
N GLY A 333 7.03 20.82 9.02
CA GLY A 333 6.14 21.07 7.89
C GLY A 333 6.85 21.83 6.78
N GLY A 334 6.88 23.15 6.92
CA GLY A 334 7.72 24.03 6.12
C GLY A 334 6.95 25.23 5.58
N ALA A 335 6.03 25.01 4.63
CA ALA A 335 5.32 26.09 3.94
C ALA A 335 4.02 25.60 3.27
N GLY A 336 2.91 25.70 4.01
CA GLY A 336 1.57 25.38 3.54
C GLY A 336 0.56 25.36 4.69
N ASN A 337 -0.20 24.28 4.85
CA ASN A 337 -1.07 24.07 6.01
C ASN A 337 -0.94 22.59 6.39
N ASP A 338 -0.10 22.31 7.38
CA ASP A 338 0.44 20.97 7.61
C ASP A 338 -0.27 20.26 8.78
N ASP A 339 -0.74 19.03 8.53
CA ASP A 339 -1.31 18.14 9.54
C ASP A 339 -0.20 17.26 10.15
N MET A 340 0.12 17.47 11.44
CA MET A 340 1.13 16.68 12.18
C MET A 340 0.50 15.87 13.31
N TYR A 341 1.00 14.64 13.48
CA TYR A 341 0.89 13.91 14.76
C TYR A 341 2.23 13.25 15.11
N GLY A 342 2.51 13.19 16.41
CA GLY A 342 3.64 12.44 16.96
C GLY A 342 3.31 10.95 17.01
N ASP A 343 3.00 10.47 18.22
CA ASP A 343 2.65 9.07 18.49
C ASP A 343 1.21 8.69 18.07
N ILE A 344 0.99 7.40 17.79
CA ILE A 344 -0.34 6.88 17.41
C ILE A 344 -1.26 6.59 18.60
N ASP A 345 -0.70 6.34 19.79
CA ASP A 345 -1.50 6.16 21.01
C ASP A 345 -0.74 6.52 22.29
N SER A 346 -1.50 6.86 23.34
CA SER A 346 -1.00 7.25 24.67
C SER A 346 -0.26 6.15 25.47
N ALA A 347 0.02 4.99 24.87
CA ALA A 347 0.73 3.88 25.50
C ALA A 347 2.07 3.56 24.83
N THR A 348 2.36 4.11 23.64
CA THR A 348 3.72 4.18 23.07
C THR A 348 4.39 5.53 23.35
N ALA A 349 3.62 6.62 23.29
CA ALA A 349 3.85 7.96 23.85
C ALA A 349 5.30 8.31 24.26
N ALA A 350 6.02 9.02 23.41
CA ALA A 350 7.37 9.50 23.68
C ALA A 350 7.66 10.91 23.11
N SER A 351 8.81 11.50 23.48
CA SER A 351 9.10 12.94 23.36
C SER A 351 9.39 13.42 21.93
N ASP A 352 8.45 14.13 21.33
CA ASP A 352 8.53 14.62 19.95
C ASP A 352 8.89 16.11 19.82
N PHE A 353 9.22 16.51 18.59
CA PHE A 353 9.38 17.90 18.17
C PHE A 353 8.52 18.14 16.93
N LEU A 354 7.55 19.05 17.05
CA LEU A 354 6.54 19.33 16.04
C LEU A 354 6.59 20.82 15.68
N ALA A 355 7.02 21.16 14.46
CA ALA A 355 7.04 22.55 13.97
C ALA A 355 6.39 22.64 12.59
N GLY A 356 5.46 23.58 12.42
CA GLY A 356 4.79 23.87 11.16
C GLY A 356 5.72 24.67 10.24
N GLY A 357 5.51 25.99 10.16
CA GLY A 357 6.45 26.92 9.55
C GLY A 357 5.81 28.19 8.99
N ASP A 358 5.90 28.38 7.67
CA ASP A 358 5.20 29.45 6.95
C ASP A 358 3.77 28.97 6.58
N GLY A 359 2.86 28.84 7.56
CA GLY A 359 1.57 28.18 7.34
C GLY A 359 0.35 28.59 8.18
N ILE A 360 -0.59 27.64 8.32
CA ILE A 360 -1.63 27.57 9.36
C ILE A 360 -1.65 26.10 9.80
N ASP A 361 -0.78 25.77 10.74
CA ASP A 361 -0.34 24.38 10.93
C ASP A 361 -0.98 23.74 12.17
N THR A 362 -1.10 22.41 12.15
CA THR A 362 -1.96 21.66 13.07
C THR A 362 -1.23 20.52 13.75
N VAL A 363 -1.26 20.48 15.09
CA VAL A 363 -0.85 19.29 15.86
C VAL A 363 -2.06 18.50 16.36
N SER A 364 -2.01 17.17 16.23
CA SER A 364 -3.12 16.28 16.53
C SER A 364 -2.77 15.21 17.56
N TYR A 365 -3.42 15.29 18.71
CA TYR A 365 -3.46 14.27 19.76
C TYR A 365 -4.77 13.45 19.70
N HIS A 366 -5.49 13.47 18.57
CA HIS A 366 -6.85 12.93 18.48
C HIS A 366 -6.99 11.43 18.83
N SER A 367 -5.92 10.65 18.63
CA SER A 367 -5.87 9.23 19.02
C SER A 367 -5.65 8.99 20.52
N TYR A 368 -5.35 10.02 21.30
CA TYR A 368 -4.99 9.88 22.71
C TYR A 368 -6.21 9.59 23.59
N THR A 369 -6.02 8.77 24.62
CA THR A 369 -7.08 8.34 25.57
C THR A 369 -6.76 8.67 27.03
N ALA A 370 -5.73 9.47 27.23
CA ALA A 370 -5.30 10.02 28.51
C ALA A 370 -5.05 11.52 28.34
N ALA A 371 -5.16 12.27 29.44
CA ALA A 371 -5.19 13.72 29.38
C ALA A 371 -3.87 14.35 28.90
N VAL A 372 -3.93 15.21 27.88
CA VAL A 372 -2.80 15.99 27.37
C VAL A 372 -2.83 17.44 27.87
N SER A 373 -1.67 18.09 27.86
CA SER A 373 -1.51 19.53 28.08
C SER A 373 -0.68 20.09 26.93
N VAL A 374 -1.19 21.09 26.22
CA VAL A 374 -0.52 21.70 25.05
C VAL A 374 -0.62 23.22 25.17
N ASP A 375 0.48 23.94 24.91
CA ASP A 375 0.57 25.40 24.97
C ASP A 375 1.44 25.90 23.80
N LEU A 376 0.85 26.60 22.82
CA LEU A 376 1.53 26.98 21.57
C LEU A 376 2.55 28.14 21.73
N ASP A 377 3.25 28.21 22.86
CA ASP A 377 4.19 29.29 23.23
C ASP A 377 5.64 29.04 22.73
N GLY A 378 5.94 27.85 22.21
CA GLY A 378 7.24 27.46 21.69
C GLY A 378 8.27 27.11 22.77
N ALA A 379 7.83 26.68 23.95
CA ALA A 379 8.66 26.03 24.95
C ALA A 379 9.18 24.64 24.48
N THR A 380 9.77 23.85 25.38
CA THR A 380 10.45 22.60 25.00
C THR A 380 10.41 21.57 26.13
N GLY A 381 9.64 20.49 25.94
CA GLY A 381 9.47 19.41 26.91
C GLY A 381 8.35 19.66 27.92
N ASP A 382 7.38 20.52 27.56
CA ASP A 382 6.25 20.93 28.39
C ASP A 382 4.92 20.33 27.89
N ASP A 383 4.85 19.98 26.60
CA ASP A 383 3.64 19.54 25.90
C ASP A 383 3.38 18.03 26.00
N GLY A 384 2.19 17.63 25.56
CA GLY A 384 1.73 16.26 25.41
C GLY A 384 1.11 15.65 26.67
N LEU A 385 1.16 14.34 26.77
CA LEU A 385 0.79 13.53 27.91
C LEU A 385 1.75 13.79 29.09
N ALA A 386 1.24 13.65 30.32
CA ALA A 386 1.97 13.93 31.56
C ALA A 386 3.24 13.05 31.78
N GLY A 387 4.36 13.47 31.19
CA GLY A 387 5.67 12.80 31.24
C GLY A 387 6.21 12.34 29.87
N GLU A 388 5.52 12.67 28.78
CA GLU A 388 5.92 12.45 27.38
C GLU A 388 7.02 13.46 26.98
N HIS A 389 6.77 14.75 27.24
CA HIS A 389 7.68 15.88 27.04
C HIS A 389 7.90 16.27 25.58
N ASP A 390 6.80 16.56 24.89
CA ASP A 390 6.83 17.11 23.52
C ASP A 390 7.32 18.56 23.51
N SER A 391 7.65 19.04 22.32
CA SER A 391 7.95 20.45 22.05
C SER A 391 7.17 20.88 20.81
N VAL A 392 6.05 21.56 21.01
CA VAL A 392 5.26 22.15 19.91
C VAL A 392 5.82 23.54 19.57
N GLY A 393 5.93 23.84 18.27
CA GLY A 393 6.39 25.12 17.78
C GLY A 393 5.43 26.28 18.07
N ALA A 394 5.98 27.48 18.21
CA ALA A 394 5.19 28.73 18.17
C ALA A 394 4.84 29.18 16.73
N ASP A 395 5.20 28.34 15.75
CA ASP A 395 4.86 28.32 14.33
C ASP A 395 3.88 27.15 14.05
N VAL A 396 2.85 27.07 14.91
CA VAL A 396 1.69 26.18 14.85
C VAL A 396 0.49 26.97 15.35
N GLU A 397 -0.67 26.80 14.71
CA GLU A 397 -1.88 27.57 14.98
C GLU A 397 -3.05 26.73 15.53
N ASN A 398 -3.06 25.42 15.27
CA ASN A 398 -4.23 24.58 15.53
C ASN A 398 -3.91 23.35 16.41
N ILE A 399 -4.88 22.92 17.21
CA ILE A 399 -4.76 21.74 18.08
C ILE A 399 -6.03 20.87 18.01
N TYR A 400 -5.85 19.57 17.76
CA TYR A 400 -6.86 18.57 18.10
C TYR A 400 -6.46 17.82 19.37
N GLY A 401 -7.24 17.97 20.44
CA GLY A 401 -7.20 17.10 21.62
C GLY A 401 -7.82 15.73 21.37
N GLY A 402 -7.83 14.89 22.40
CA GLY A 402 -8.16 13.47 22.31
C GLY A 402 -9.45 13.09 23.04
N ALA A 403 -9.42 11.95 23.72
CA ALA A 403 -10.47 11.47 24.62
C ALA A 403 -10.03 11.58 26.11
N GLY A 404 -9.30 12.66 26.42
CA GLY A 404 -8.66 12.87 27.71
C GLY A 404 -9.52 13.69 28.68
N ASN A 405 -8.90 14.67 29.33
CA ASN A 405 -9.53 15.75 30.12
C ASN A 405 -8.58 16.93 29.94
N ASP A 406 -8.59 17.46 28.73
CA ASP A 406 -7.42 18.04 28.09
C ASP A 406 -7.27 19.52 28.40
N ARG A 407 -6.03 19.99 28.35
CA ARG A 407 -5.69 21.39 28.58
C ARG A 407 -4.98 21.95 27.35
N LEU A 408 -5.73 22.64 26.49
CA LEU A 408 -5.25 23.14 25.21
C LEU A 408 -5.20 24.67 25.24
N THR A 409 -4.07 25.24 24.82
CA THR A 409 -3.81 26.67 24.90
C THR A 409 -3.22 27.16 23.58
N GLY A 410 -3.88 28.13 22.94
CA GLY A 410 -3.46 28.82 21.72
C GLY A 410 -2.33 29.81 21.96
N ASN A 411 -2.16 30.79 21.07
CA ASN A 411 -1.04 31.73 21.13
C ASN A 411 -1.40 33.21 20.87
N ALA A 412 -1.11 33.70 19.67
CA ALA A 412 -1.24 35.11 19.28
C ALA A 412 -1.66 35.27 17.80
N ALA A 413 -2.14 34.18 17.20
CA ALA A 413 -2.68 34.05 15.86
C ALA A 413 -4.14 33.57 15.94
N ASP A 414 -4.86 33.58 14.82
CA ASP A 414 -6.25 33.09 14.77
C ASP A 414 -6.24 31.55 14.88
N ASN A 415 -6.46 31.00 16.08
CA ASN A 415 -6.28 29.56 16.36
C ASN A 415 -7.54 28.71 16.14
N TYR A 416 -7.41 27.47 15.65
CA TYR A 416 -8.49 26.46 15.66
C TYR A 416 -8.19 25.36 16.69
N ILE A 417 -8.99 25.25 17.75
CA ILE A 417 -8.75 24.30 18.84
C ILE A 417 -10.01 23.48 19.16
N THR A 418 -9.90 22.15 19.12
CA THR A 418 -10.94 21.22 19.56
C THR A 418 -10.46 20.42 20.77
N GLY A 419 -11.23 20.41 21.86
CA GLY A 419 -11.00 19.58 23.05
C GLY A 419 -11.16 18.09 22.76
N GLY A 420 -12.39 17.68 22.44
CA GLY A 420 -12.70 16.31 22.01
C GLY A 420 -13.66 15.62 22.99
N ALA A 421 -13.24 14.49 23.56
CA ALA A 421 -14.11 13.69 24.44
C ALA A 421 -13.58 13.66 25.88
N GLY A 422 -13.81 14.74 26.64
CA GLY A 422 -13.24 14.88 27.98
C GLY A 422 -14.05 15.68 29.00
N ASN A 423 -13.41 16.64 29.65
CA ASN A 423 -13.99 17.68 30.53
C ASN A 423 -13.01 18.86 30.51
N ASP A 424 -12.92 19.49 29.36
CA ASP A 424 -11.68 20.06 28.87
C ASP A 424 -11.53 21.54 29.26
N ILE A 425 -10.34 22.07 29.06
CA ILE A 425 -10.03 23.49 29.27
C ILE A 425 -9.28 23.99 28.05
N VAL A 426 -10.01 24.66 27.17
CA VAL A 426 -9.51 25.27 25.93
C VAL A 426 -9.34 26.77 26.16
N THR A 427 -8.25 27.36 25.68
CA THR A 427 -7.97 28.80 25.82
C THR A 427 -7.34 29.32 24.53
N GLY A 428 -7.94 30.31 23.86
CA GLY A 428 -7.40 30.87 22.61
C GLY A 428 -6.25 31.86 22.82
N TYR A 429 -6.34 32.66 23.89
CA TYR A 429 -5.47 33.80 24.25
C TYR A 429 -5.69 35.09 23.46
N ALA A 430 -5.34 35.14 22.17
CA ALA A 430 -5.40 36.37 21.38
C ALA A 430 -5.33 36.09 19.88
N GLY A 431 -6.44 36.34 19.18
CA GLY A 431 -6.58 36.02 17.77
C GLY A 431 -7.96 36.40 17.26
N ASN A 432 -8.59 35.50 16.52
CA ASN A 432 -10.01 35.50 16.20
C ASN A 432 -10.42 34.02 16.21
N ASP A 433 -10.47 33.46 17.41
CA ASP A 433 -10.24 32.03 17.62
C ASP A 433 -11.50 31.19 17.43
N PHE A 434 -11.33 29.97 16.92
CA PHE A 434 -12.39 28.98 16.84
C PHE A 434 -12.15 27.89 17.88
N LEU A 435 -12.98 27.86 18.92
CA LEU A 435 -12.81 26.95 20.05
C LEU A 435 -14.02 26.01 20.16
N GLN A 436 -13.76 24.71 20.28
CA GLN A 436 -14.80 23.69 20.38
C GLN A 436 -14.53 22.70 21.51
N GLY A 437 -15.47 22.52 22.46
CA GLY A 437 -15.30 21.52 23.54
C GLY A 437 -15.54 20.09 23.06
N GLU A 438 -16.56 19.93 22.22
CA GLU A 438 -17.18 18.66 21.81
C GLU A 438 -17.98 17.95 22.91
N ALA A 439 -17.40 17.08 23.73
CA ALA A 439 -18.15 16.02 24.40
C ALA A 439 -17.81 15.80 25.90
N GLY A 440 -17.82 16.88 26.69
CA GLY A 440 -17.55 16.84 28.12
C GLY A 440 -18.20 17.93 28.96
N LEU A 441 -17.66 18.14 30.17
CA LEU A 441 -17.95 19.32 31.01
C LEU A 441 -16.86 20.39 30.83
N ASP A 442 -17.03 21.17 29.78
CA ASP A 442 -15.95 21.87 29.10
C ASP A 442 -15.88 23.36 29.48
N ARG A 443 -14.71 23.97 29.22
CA ARG A 443 -14.42 25.38 29.52
C ARG A 443 -13.65 26.00 28.37
N LEU A 444 -14.36 26.75 27.55
CA LEU A 444 -13.82 27.52 26.45
C LEU A 444 -13.60 28.96 26.93
N TYR A 445 -12.37 29.44 26.79
CA TYR A 445 -11.99 30.83 27.00
C TYR A 445 -11.43 31.36 25.68
N GLY A 446 -12.02 32.38 25.07
CA GLY A 446 -11.47 33.02 23.87
C GLY A 446 -10.21 33.82 24.23
N GLY A 447 -10.32 35.14 24.16
CA GLY A 447 -9.35 36.03 24.76
C GLY A 447 -9.48 37.46 24.26
N ASP A 448 -8.34 38.06 23.92
CA ASP A 448 -8.30 39.37 23.25
C ASP A 448 -8.57 39.17 21.73
N GLY A 449 -9.83 38.94 21.32
CA GLY A 449 -10.19 38.52 19.96
C GLY A 449 -11.51 39.04 19.35
N ASP A 450 -12.16 38.25 18.48
CA ASP A 450 -13.53 38.43 17.95
C ASP A 450 -14.02 36.98 17.66
N ASP A 451 -14.17 36.18 18.73
CA ASP A 451 -13.99 34.72 18.73
C ASP A 451 -15.29 33.92 18.49
N ASP A 452 -15.22 32.67 17.99
CA ASP A 452 -16.37 31.76 17.74
C ASP A 452 -16.25 30.52 18.68
N LEU A 453 -17.00 30.49 19.79
CA LEU A 453 -16.94 29.42 20.83
C LEU A 453 -18.14 28.44 20.70
N HIS A 454 -17.91 27.14 20.49
CA HIS A 454 -18.93 26.17 20.04
C HIS A 454 -18.98 24.87 20.86
N GLU A 455 -20.18 24.44 21.30
CA GLU A 455 -20.38 23.09 21.87
C GLU A 455 -21.06 22.12 20.89
N GLN A 456 -20.60 22.10 19.64
CA GLN A 456 -21.12 21.18 18.60
C GLN A 456 -20.54 19.75 18.73
N GLY A 457 -20.92 19.07 19.81
CA GLY A 457 -20.62 17.65 20.01
C GLY A 457 -21.47 17.02 21.12
N ASP A 458 -21.85 17.82 22.13
CA ASP A 458 -22.48 17.25 23.32
C ASP A 458 -23.84 16.63 23.02
N THR A 459 -23.99 15.41 23.53
CA THR A 459 -25.25 14.66 23.55
C THR A 459 -25.61 14.18 24.96
N THR A 460 -24.83 14.55 25.97
CA THR A 460 -24.95 14.14 27.36
C THR A 460 -25.80 15.10 28.19
N GLY A 461 -25.88 16.38 27.80
CA GLY A 461 -26.55 17.46 28.52
C GLY A 461 -25.71 17.96 29.69
N THR A 462 -24.43 18.26 29.43
CA THR A 462 -23.53 18.97 30.34
C THR A 462 -23.93 20.45 30.48
N VAL A 463 -23.12 21.25 31.17
CA VAL A 463 -23.43 22.64 31.56
C VAL A 463 -22.12 23.41 31.54
N ASP A 464 -21.79 23.89 30.36
CA ASP A 464 -20.42 24.25 30.02
C ASP A 464 -20.16 25.73 30.28
N LEU A 465 -18.93 26.18 30.07
CA LEU A 465 -18.52 27.58 30.27
C LEU A 465 -17.88 28.10 28.99
N LEU A 466 -18.54 29.06 28.37
CA LEU A 466 -18.00 29.83 27.26
C LEU A 466 -17.81 31.26 27.78
N ASP A 467 -16.55 31.70 27.90
CA ASP A 467 -16.18 33.08 28.24
C ASP A 467 -15.42 33.65 27.03
N GLY A 468 -16.08 34.49 26.22
CA GLY A 468 -15.48 35.08 25.01
C GLY A 468 -14.21 35.85 25.35
N GLY A 469 -14.38 37.06 25.87
CA GLY A 469 -13.31 37.79 26.55
C GLY A 469 -13.34 39.28 26.25
N PRO A 470 -12.16 39.93 26.15
CA PRO A 470 -12.03 41.28 25.63
C PRO A 470 -12.14 41.38 24.08
N HIS A 471 -13.36 41.28 23.56
CA HIS A 471 -13.65 41.37 22.12
C HIS A 471 -13.17 42.66 21.38
N GLY A 472 -13.09 42.54 20.06
CA GLY A 472 -12.65 43.54 19.09
C GLY A 472 -13.77 44.45 18.59
N THR A 473 -14.41 44.09 17.46
CA THR A 473 -15.44 44.93 16.82
C THR A 473 -16.65 44.19 16.28
N ARG A 474 -16.62 42.85 16.25
CA ARG A 474 -17.78 41.99 16.00
C ARG A 474 -18.42 41.58 17.32
N GLY A 475 -17.62 41.30 18.35
CA GLY A 475 -18.08 40.65 19.58
C GLY A 475 -18.03 39.12 19.46
N ASP A 476 -17.95 38.43 20.60
CA ASP A 476 -17.63 37.00 20.64
C ASP A 476 -18.88 36.12 20.45
N GLY A 477 -18.85 35.29 19.41
CA GLY A 477 -19.91 34.43 18.90
C GLY A 477 -20.02 33.09 19.61
N CYS A 478 -20.44 33.09 20.87
CA CYS A 478 -20.75 31.87 21.61
C CYS A 478 -21.99 31.14 21.06
N ARG A 479 -21.94 29.80 20.96
CA ARG A 479 -23.05 28.94 20.50
C ARG A 479 -23.38 27.86 21.53
N GLU A 480 -24.35 28.16 22.39
CA GLU A 480 -24.66 27.38 23.57
C GLU A 480 -25.55 26.14 23.33
N SER A 481 -25.36 25.15 24.19
CA SER A 481 -26.32 24.10 24.50
C SER A 481 -27.31 24.54 25.61
N PRO A 482 -28.45 23.84 25.81
CA PRO A 482 -29.53 24.28 26.69
C PRO A 482 -29.28 24.15 28.22
N GLY A 483 -28.21 24.74 28.73
CA GLY A 483 -27.89 24.80 30.16
C GLY A 483 -26.77 25.79 30.54
N ASP A 484 -25.96 26.18 29.57
CA ASP A 484 -24.57 26.61 29.77
C ASP A 484 -24.41 28.00 30.38
N THR A 485 -23.19 28.25 30.84
CA THR A 485 -22.77 29.54 31.41
C THR A 485 -22.06 30.36 30.35
N LEU A 486 -22.78 31.31 29.75
CA LEU A 486 -22.19 32.31 28.87
C LEU A 486 -21.67 33.52 29.66
N VAL A 487 -20.44 33.92 29.36
CA VAL A 487 -19.75 35.09 29.90
C VAL A 487 -19.10 35.83 28.73
N SER A 488 -19.10 37.16 28.75
CA SER A 488 -18.42 37.98 27.72
C SER A 488 -18.78 37.67 26.24
N CYS A 489 -19.99 37.16 25.96
CA CYS A 489 -20.48 36.85 24.61
C CYS A 489 -21.40 37.94 24.05
N GLU A 490 -21.35 38.21 22.74
CA GLU A 490 -22.14 39.23 22.05
C GLU A 490 -23.03 38.67 20.91
N PHE A 491 -24.17 39.33 20.65
CA PHE A 491 -25.25 38.86 19.77
C PHE A 491 -25.90 39.99 18.93
#